data_AF-A0A3R7JZM9-F1
#
_entry.id   AF-A0A3R7JZM9-F1
#
_cell.length_a   1.000
_cell.length_b   1.000
_cell.length_c   1.000
_cell.angle_alpha   90.00
_cell.angle_beta   90.00
_cell.angle_gamma   90.00
#
_symmetry.space_group_name_H-M   'P 1'
#
loop_
_entity.id
_entity.type
_entity.pdbx_description
1 polymer ?
#
loop_
_entity_poly.entity_id
_entity_poly.type
_entity_poly.pdbx_seq_one_letter_code
_entity_poly.pdbx_strand_id
1 'polypeptide(L)'
;MKTFVACSTAILSTAILAEYASAMQAYLAYIPNGSLFSQELGHPDSDSSQYTDFATAFEAVGLSWTATFCADTFPGSTMTNGAAFGDPCCTWSQGDTPDFTVTVFTTDPTTATVCDSMTTGGCRAKEYTGTTTKTGLRA
;
A
#
# COMPACT_ATOMS: atom_id res chain seq x y z
N MET A 1 -45.26 -37.78 -26.27
CA MET A 1 -44.66 -36.71 -25.44
C MET A 1 -43.38 -37.28 -24.87
N LYS A 2 -42.21 -36.86 -25.38
CA LYS A 2 -40.89 -37.30 -24.88
C LYS A 2 -40.21 -36.05 -24.32
N THR A 3 -39.97 -36.01 -23.02
CA THR A 3 -39.14 -35.00 -22.35
C THR A 3 -37.78 -35.64 -22.08
N PHE A 4 -36.71 -35.06 -22.60
CA PHE A 4 -35.35 -35.36 -22.15
C PHE A 4 -34.57 -34.05 -21.99
N VAL A 5 -34.51 -33.63 -20.72
CA VAL A 5 -33.41 -33.01 -19.97
C VAL A 5 -32.47 -32.09 -20.77
N ALA A 6 -32.65 -30.78 -20.60
CA ALA A 6 -31.60 -29.80 -20.85
C ALA A 6 -30.56 -29.87 -19.73
N CYS A 7 -29.36 -30.37 -20.06
CA CYS A 7 -28.20 -30.29 -19.17
C CYS A 7 -27.69 -28.84 -19.15
N SER A 8 -28.27 -28.02 -18.27
CA SER A 8 -27.80 -26.66 -18.02
C SER A 8 -26.54 -26.73 -17.16
N THR A 9 -25.37 -26.64 -17.79
CA THR A 9 -24.07 -26.52 -17.09
C THR A 9 -23.47 -25.17 -17.41
N ALA A 10 -23.83 -24.14 -16.63
CA ALA A 10 -23.11 -22.87 -16.61
C ALA A 10 -23.49 -22.04 -15.37
N ILE A 11 -23.30 -22.58 -14.16
CA ILE A 11 -23.31 -21.76 -12.93
C ILE A 11 -22.17 -22.25 -12.03
N LEU A 12 -20.93 -21.83 -12.32
CA LEU A 12 -19.82 -22.02 -11.38
C LEU A 12 -18.70 -20.98 -11.54
N SER A 13 -19.04 -19.72 -11.83
CA SER A 13 -18.00 -18.70 -12.10
C SER A 13 -18.15 -17.39 -11.31
N THR A 14 -19.17 -17.22 -10.48
CA THR A 14 -19.38 -15.95 -9.74
C THR A 14 -18.83 -15.94 -8.31
N ALA A 15 -18.61 -17.11 -7.69
CA ALA A 15 -18.14 -17.18 -6.31
C ALA A 15 -16.65 -16.75 -6.16
N ILE A 16 -15.83 -17.13 -7.12
CA ILE A 16 -14.37 -16.94 -7.08
C ILE A 16 -13.98 -15.44 -7.05
N LEU A 17 -14.73 -14.58 -7.73
CA LEU A 17 -14.45 -13.13 -7.77
C LEU A 17 -14.72 -12.42 -6.43
N ALA A 18 -15.68 -12.92 -5.65
CA ALA A 18 -16.02 -12.34 -4.35
C ALA A 18 -14.92 -12.64 -3.30
N GLU A 19 -14.29 -13.81 -3.38
CA GLU A 19 -13.23 -14.23 -2.46
C GLU A 19 -11.95 -13.39 -2.64
N TYR A 20 -11.54 -13.10 -3.89
CA TYR A 20 -10.37 -12.27 -4.15
C TYR A 20 -10.53 -10.83 -3.65
N ALA A 21 -11.71 -10.22 -3.88
CA ALA A 21 -11.99 -8.87 -3.39
C ALA A 21 -11.91 -8.80 -1.85
N SER A 22 -12.34 -9.86 -1.17
CA SER A 22 -12.25 -9.95 0.30
C SER A 22 -10.81 -10.07 0.80
N ALA A 23 -9.97 -10.85 0.12
CA ALA A 23 -8.57 -11.06 0.48
C ALA A 23 -7.73 -9.79 0.27
N MET A 24 -7.93 -9.10 -0.85
CA MET A 24 -7.30 -7.81 -1.12
C MET A 24 -7.66 -6.77 -0.04
N GLN A 25 -8.95 -6.65 0.27
CA GLN A 25 -9.37 -5.67 1.27
C GLN A 25 -8.84 -6.01 2.67
N ALA A 26 -8.76 -7.30 3.00
CA ALA A 26 -8.15 -7.77 4.24
C ALA A 26 -6.65 -7.46 4.30
N TYR A 27 -5.90 -7.70 3.21
CA TYR A 27 -4.49 -7.33 3.10
C TYR A 27 -4.27 -5.83 3.30
N LEU A 28 -5.08 -5.00 2.63
CA LEU A 28 -5.00 -3.54 2.74
C LEU A 28 -5.35 -3.03 4.14
N ALA A 29 -6.11 -3.77 4.94
CA ALA A 29 -6.40 -3.40 6.32
C ALA A 29 -5.19 -3.45 7.26
N TYR A 30 -4.09 -4.09 6.84
CA TYR A 30 -2.82 -4.11 7.58
C TYR A 30 -1.91 -2.91 7.24
N ILE A 31 -2.34 -2.01 6.34
CA ILE A 31 -1.54 -0.89 5.83
C ILE A 31 -2.26 0.43 6.17
N PRO A 32 -1.56 1.47 6.67
CA PRO A 32 -2.15 2.78 6.87
C PRO A 32 -2.78 3.32 5.58
N ASN A 33 -3.98 3.88 5.69
CA ASN A 33 -4.80 4.33 4.55
C ASN A 33 -5.09 3.25 3.49
N GLY A 34 -4.84 1.97 3.75
CA GLY A 34 -5.00 0.92 2.74
C GLY A 34 -6.42 0.83 2.16
N SER A 35 -7.45 1.21 2.92
CA SER A 35 -8.84 1.28 2.44
C SER A 35 -9.08 2.31 1.34
N LEU A 36 -8.17 3.26 1.12
CA LEU A 36 -8.24 4.20 0.00
C LEU A 36 -7.81 3.54 -1.32
N PHE A 37 -6.99 2.49 -1.25
CA PHE A 37 -6.43 1.83 -2.42
C PHE A 37 -7.42 0.81 -2.98
N SER A 38 -7.79 0.97 -4.25
CA SER A 38 -8.62 0.01 -4.99
C SER A 38 -7.80 -0.86 -5.94
N GLN A 39 -6.47 -0.82 -5.81
CA GLN A 39 -5.49 -1.43 -6.70
C GLN A 39 -4.61 -2.42 -5.95
N GLU A 40 -4.03 -3.36 -6.69
CA GLU A 40 -3.22 -4.43 -6.13
C GLU A 40 -1.84 -3.89 -5.72
N LEU A 41 -1.67 -3.61 -4.42
CA LEU A 41 -0.34 -3.36 -3.84
C LEU A 41 0.42 -4.68 -3.55
N GLY A 42 -0.32 -5.79 -3.47
CA GLY A 42 0.20 -7.13 -3.21
C GLY A 42 0.80 -7.82 -4.42
N HIS A 43 0.09 -7.74 -5.55
CA HIS A 43 0.38 -8.46 -6.79
C HIS A 43 0.58 -7.47 -7.94
N PRO A 44 1.62 -7.61 -8.77
CA PRO A 44 1.82 -6.74 -9.93
C PRO A 44 0.89 -7.12 -11.08
N ASP A 45 0.39 -6.13 -11.83
CA ASP A 45 -0.33 -6.31 -13.11
C ASP A 45 -1.44 -7.39 -13.10
N SER A 46 -2.11 -7.60 -11.97
CA SER A 46 -3.11 -8.67 -11.77
C SER A 46 -2.59 -10.09 -11.94
N ASP A 47 -1.28 -10.28 -11.83
CA ASP A 47 -0.63 -11.59 -11.75
C ASP A 47 -0.55 -12.06 -10.29
N SER A 48 -1.52 -12.88 -9.89
CA SER A 48 -1.59 -13.46 -8.55
C SER A 48 -0.48 -14.48 -8.24
N SER A 49 0.34 -14.87 -9.23
CA SER A 49 1.47 -15.78 -9.02
C SER A 49 2.75 -15.09 -8.54
N GLN A 50 2.78 -13.75 -8.57
CA GLN A 50 3.92 -12.94 -8.19
C GLN A 50 3.55 -11.94 -7.09
N TYR A 51 4.52 -11.54 -6.28
CA TYR A 51 4.36 -10.46 -5.31
C TYR A 51 5.14 -9.23 -5.74
N THR A 52 4.66 -8.05 -5.36
CA THR A 52 5.47 -6.84 -5.47
C THR A 52 6.64 -6.91 -4.47
N ASP A 53 7.69 -6.12 -4.70
CA ASP A 53 8.80 -6.02 -3.74
C ASP A 53 8.32 -5.54 -2.37
N PHE A 54 7.34 -4.63 -2.33
CA PHE A 54 6.72 -4.15 -1.10
C PHE A 54 6.00 -5.29 -0.37
N ALA A 55 5.17 -6.06 -1.08
CA ALA A 55 4.42 -7.16 -0.50
C ALA A 55 5.34 -8.28 0.01
N THR A 56 6.40 -8.58 -0.73
CA THR A 56 7.44 -9.54 -0.31
C THR A 56 8.12 -9.09 0.98
N ALA A 57 8.51 -7.81 1.08
CA ALA A 57 9.10 -7.25 2.29
C ALA A 57 8.10 -7.22 3.46
N PHE A 58 6.83 -6.95 3.18
CA PHE A 58 5.78 -6.92 4.21
C PHE A 58 5.44 -8.31 4.74
N GLU A 59 5.40 -9.32 3.87
CA GLU A 59 5.25 -10.73 4.25
C GLU A 59 6.45 -11.20 5.10
N ALA A 60 7.67 -10.75 4.78
CA ALA A 60 8.86 -11.11 5.55
C ALA A 60 8.82 -10.60 7.01
N VAL A 61 8.07 -9.53 7.29
CA VAL A 61 7.78 -9.04 8.65
C VAL A 61 6.44 -9.54 9.20
N GLY A 62 5.82 -10.54 8.55
CA GLY A 62 4.59 -11.18 9.00
C GLY A 62 3.34 -10.32 8.81
N LEU A 63 3.28 -9.53 7.74
CA LEU A 63 2.16 -8.62 7.43
C LEU A 63 1.85 -7.66 8.58
N SER A 64 2.89 -7.24 9.30
CA SER A 64 2.79 -6.40 10.48
C SER A 64 3.44 -5.05 10.21
N TRP A 65 2.68 -3.97 10.40
CA TRP A 65 3.17 -2.60 10.26
C TRP A 65 4.06 -2.23 11.45
N THR A 66 5.26 -2.80 11.50
CA THR A 66 6.23 -2.54 12.57
C THR A 66 6.92 -1.20 12.36
N ALA A 67 7.41 -0.59 13.44
CA ALA A 67 8.17 0.66 13.33
C ALA A 67 9.40 0.53 12.42
N THR A 68 10.07 -0.62 12.43
CA THR A 68 11.19 -0.91 11.52
C THR A 68 10.71 -0.95 10.07
N PHE A 69 9.68 -1.74 9.76
CA PHE A 69 9.14 -1.82 8.39
C PHE A 69 8.62 -0.48 7.89
N CYS A 70 7.96 0.28 8.75
CA CYS A 70 7.52 1.64 8.43
C CYS A 70 8.68 2.57 8.07
N ALA A 71 9.82 2.46 8.77
CA ALA A 71 11.01 3.27 8.54
C ALA A 71 11.82 2.81 7.31
N ASP A 72 11.60 1.59 6.82
CA ASP A 72 12.26 1.08 5.61
C ASP A 72 11.86 1.90 4.38
N THR A 73 12.76 1.92 3.39
CA THR A 73 12.52 2.62 2.12
C THR A 73 11.49 1.86 1.28
N PHE A 74 10.50 2.58 0.75
CA PHE A 74 9.54 2.01 -0.19
C PHE A 74 10.28 1.62 -1.48
N PRO A 75 10.12 0.37 -1.98
CA PRO A 75 10.81 -0.10 -3.18
C PRO A 75 10.60 0.83 -4.38
N GLY A 76 11.66 1.15 -5.12
CA GLY A 76 11.58 2.05 -6.28
C GLY A 76 11.49 3.55 -5.96
N SER A 77 11.39 3.92 -4.67
CA SER A 77 11.29 5.32 -4.23
C SER A 77 12.46 5.73 -3.32
N THR A 78 12.51 7.03 -3.01
CA THR A 78 13.40 7.60 -1.98
C THR A 78 12.67 7.84 -0.64
N MET A 79 11.39 7.50 -0.58
CA MET A 79 10.52 7.70 0.58
C MET A 79 10.52 6.47 1.49
N THR A 80 10.26 6.66 2.78
CA THR A 80 9.96 5.53 3.67
C THR A 80 8.55 5.00 3.43
N ASN A 81 8.28 3.76 3.84
CA ASN A 81 6.94 3.18 3.82
C ASN A 81 5.95 4.06 4.62
N GLY A 82 6.33 4.51 5.82
CA GLY A 82 5.54 5.43 6.63
C GLY A 82 5.18 6.73 5.90
N ALA A 83 6.17 7.35 5.26
CA ALA A 83 5.95 8.58 4.51
C ALA A 83 5.00 8.37 3.31
N ALA A 84 5.08 7.21 2.65
CA ALA A 84 4.23 6.85 1.52
C ALA A 84 2.78 6.57 1.91
N PHE A 85 2.56 5.93 3.06
CA PHE A 85 1.25 5.45 3.49
C PHE A 85 0.57 6.32 4.55
N GLY A 86 1.21 7.41 4.99
CA GLY A 86 0.59 8.40 5.88
C GLY A 86 0.80 8.14 7.37
N ASP A 87 1.83 7.36 7.71
CA ASP A 87 2.33 7.14 9.06
C ASP A 87 3.83 7.48 9.12
N PRO A 88 4.23 8.73 8.83
CA PRO A 88 5.65 9.06 8.71
C PRO A 88 6.38 8.98 10.06
N CYS A 89 5.65 8.98 11.17
CA CYS A 89 6.21 8.85 12.52
C CYS A 89 6.31 7.39 12.99
N CYS A 90 5.82 6.42 12.21
CA CYS A 90 5.87 5.00 12.52
C CYS A 90 5.21 4.63 13.86
N THR A 91 4.04 5.23 14.10
CA THR A 91 3.25 5.02 15.33
C THR A 91 1.92 4.33 15.10
N TRP A 92 1.50 4.23 13.83
CA TRP A 92 0.23 3.58 13.49
C TRP A 92 0.25 2.10 13.88
N SER A 93 -0.84 1.66 14.49
CA SER A 93 -1.15 0.25 14.69
C SER A 93 -2.41 -0.12 13.93
N GLN A 94 -2.58 -1.41 13.64
CA GLN A 94 -3.69 -1.89 12.84
C GLN A 94 -5.06 -1.43 13.39
N GLY A 95 -5.82 -0.73 12.55
CA GLY A 95 -7.14 -0.21 12.87
C GLY A 95 -7.15 1.22 13.42
N ASP A 96 -5.98 1.81 13.72
CA ASP A 96 -5.87 3.20 14.12
C ASP A 96 -6.12 4.15 12.95
N THR A 97 -6.32 5.43 13.28
CA THR A 97 -6.34 6.50 12.27
C THR A 97 -4.90 6.87 11.91
N PRO A 98 -4.49 6.79 10.62
CA PRO A 98 -3.17 7.28 10.19
C PRO A 98 -2.99 8.77 10.45
N ASP A 99 -1.75 9.21 10.66
CA ASP A 99 -1.41 10.62 10.91
C ASP A 99 -1.85 11.53 9.76
N PHE A 100 -1.80 11.02 8.52
CA PHE A 100 -2.14 11.75 7.31
C PHE A 100 -2.98 10.89 6.39
N THR A 101 -3.98 11.50 5.74
CA THR A 101 -4.61 10.90 4.55
C THR A 101 -3.68 11.08 3.35
N VAL A 102 -3.43 10.00 2.61
CA VAL A 102 -2.55 10.03 1.44
C VAL A 102 -3.33 10.09 0.13
N THR A 103 -2.65 10.55 -0.92
CA THR A 103 -3.12 10.35 -2.29
C THR A 103 -2.74 8.94 -2.72
N VAL A 104 -3.71 8.18 -3.23
CA VAL A 104 -3.48 6.83 -3.75
C VAL A 104 -2.51 6.87 -4.94
N PHE A 105 -1.67 5.84 -5.08
CA PHE A 105 -0.66 5.74 -6.12
C PHE A 105 -0.60 4.33 -6.69
N THR A 106 -0.33 4.18 -7.98
CA THR A 106 -0.35 2.90 -8.71
C THR A 106 0.91 2.06 -8.54
N THR A 107 2.08 2.67 -8.76
CA THR A 107 3.37 1.97 -8.70
C THR A 107 4.23 2.55 -7.59
N ASP A 108 4.48 3.85 -7.65
CA ASP A 108 5.41 4.53 -6.77
C ASP A 108 4.74 5.71 -6.06
N PRO A 109 4.99 5.89 -4.77
CA PRO A 109 4.53 7.07 -4.06
C PRO A 109 5.29 8.30 -4.57
N THR A 110 4.55 9.35 -4.91
CA THR A 110 5.10 10.62 -5.41
C THR A 110 4.96 11.77 -4.41
N THR A 111 4.16 11.58 -3.35
CA THR A 111 3.89 12.59 -2.34
C THR A 111 4.23 12.03 -0.96
N ALA A 112 5.29 12.56 -0.34
CA ALA A 112 5.71 12.16 0.99
C ALA A 112 4.98 12.92 2.09
N THR A 113 4.44 12.18 3.05
CA THR A 113 4.09 12.72 4.36
C THR A 113 5.34 12.81 5.22
N VAL A 114 5.36 13.76 6.15
CA VAL A 114 6.56 14.06 6.95
C VAL A 114 6.19 14.00 8.42
N CYS A 115 7.04 13.32 9.19
CA CYS A 115 6.85 13.26 10.63
C CYS A 115 7.32 14.56 11.25
N ASP A 116 6.42 15.23 11.96
CA ASP A 116 6.75 16.42 12.71
C ASP A 116 7.29 16.05 14.10
N SER A 117 8.39 15.30 14.14
CA SER A 117 9.09 14.97 15.38
C SER A 117 9.94 16.15 15.84
N MET A 118 9.31 17.24 16.33
CA MET A 118 9.99 18.21 17.19
C MET A 118 9.11 19.04 18.14
N THR A 119 7.83 18.75 18.31
CA THR A 119 7.10 19.28 19.47
C THR A 119 6.10 18.26 20.00
N THR A 120 6.31 17.84 21.25
CA THR A 120 5.20 17.66 22.19
C THR A 120 4.09 18.64 21.86
N GLY A 121 2.97 18.12 21.33
CA GLY A 121 1.78 18.91 21.03
C GLY A 121 1.81 19.66 19.70
N GLY A 122 1.84 18.91 18.59
CA GLY A 122 1.22 19.25 17.29
C GLY A 122 1.75 20.48 16.53
N CYS A 123 2.04 20.33 15.23
CA CYS A 123 1.31 21.00 14.13
C CYS A 123 2.09 21.00 12.79
N ARG A 124 1.34 20.66 11.72
CA ARG A 124 1.36 21.25 10.35
C ARG A 124 2.50 20.89 9.38
N ALA A 125 2.05 20.59 8.15
CA ALA A 125 2.84 20.25 6.97
C ALA A 125 3.88 21.33 6.58
N LYS A 126 5.11 20.88 6.30
CA LYS A 126 6.14 21.64 5.59
C LYS A 126 6.11 21.23 4.12
N GLU A 127 5.92 22.20 3.23
CA GLU A 127 6.06 22.03 1.78
C GLU A 127 7.50 21.64 1.43
N TYR A 128 7.66 20.59 0.62
CA TYR A 128 8.94 20.21 0.03
C TYR A 128 9.24 21.12 -1.18
N THR A 129 10.10 22.13 -1.00
CA THR A 129 10.70 22.88 -2.11
C THR A 129 12.00 22.20 -2.54
N GLY A 130 11.90 21.21 -3.43
CA GLY A 130 13.07 20.59 -4.05
C GLY A 130 13.89 21.60 -4.85
N THR A 131 15.09 21.92 -4.40
CA THR A 131 16.09 22.66 -5.19
C THR A 131 17.10 21.67 -5.77
N THR A 132 16.97 21.39 -7.06
CA THR A 132 17.96 20.64 -7.83
C THR A 132 19.29 21.39 -7.85
N THR A 133 20.32 20.88 -7.16
CA THR A 133 21.70 21.32 -7.37
C THR A 133 22.47 20.22 -8.09
N LYS A 134 22.61 20.38 -9.40
CA LYS A 134 23.50 19.59 -10.25
C LYS A 134 24.88 20.28 -10.22
N THR A 135 25.78 19.87 -9.34
CA THR A 135 27.17 20.35 -9.33
C THR A 135 28.07 19.30 -9.96
N GLY A 136 28.68 19.66 -11.09
CA GLY A 136 29.55 18.82 -11.89
C GLY A 136 30.84 18.41 -11.19
N LEU A 137 31.25 17.18 -11.44
CA LEU A 137 32.56 16.66 -11.07
C LEU A 137 33.51 16.86 -12.25
N ARG A 138 34.52 17.71 -12.07
CA ARG A 138 35.74 17.71 -12.88
C ARG A 138 36.72 16.72 -12.27
N ALA A 139 37.28 15.85 -13.09
CA ALA A 139 38.60 15.25 -12.92
C ALA A 139 39.39 15.55 -14.19
#